data_AF-G2Y1B0-F1
#
_entry.id   AF-G2Y1B0-F1
#
_cell.length_a   1.000
_cell.length_b   1.000
_cell.length_c   1.000
_cell.angle_alpha   90.00
_cell.angle_beta   90.00
_cell.angle_gamma   90.00
#
_symmetry.space_group_name_H-M   'P 1'
#
loop_
_entity.id
_entity.type
_entity.pdbx_description
1 polymer ?
#
loop_
_entity_poly.entity_id
_entity_poly.type
_entity_poly.pdbx_seq_one_letter_code
_entity_poly.pdbx_strand_id
1 'polypeptide(L)'
;MATEQPHLDADSNITNDAFNSSSSNFGEAEIPDRIKCIASVPISVRPSLIDPKNTGLFVDKAVSAGDILLKVEKPLFAIVEETPMRETTCDNCFAYQGMEELLGTVSTAKKDIETAIPFNKCGSCRVFYYCNKKCREEAWEHHHKYECLILAKILATVNLAKHFIERTDFRFALRFLCMARAGRLTKELMRDFYLAPIGNLRDFVPSMEASYRRLSLNMKLLAISPVHEDEVLQILCFVG
;
A
#
# COMPACT_ATOMS: atom_id res chain seq x y z
N MET A 1 19.04 15.56 -56.44
CA MET A 1 19.29 14.16 -56.03
C MET A 1 19.30 14.13 -54.51
N ALA A 2 18.18 13.74 -53.93
CA ALA A 2 18.03 13.48 -52.50
C ALA A 2 17.32 12.12 -52.41
N THR A 3 17.99 11.18 -51.77
CA THR A 3 17.62 9.77 -51.68
C THR A 3 16.53 9.60 -50.63
N GLU A 4 15.42 8.96 -51.00
CA GLU A 4 14.32 8.63 -50.09
C GLU A 4 14.75 7.60 -49.04
N GLN A 5 14.38 7.82 -47.78
CA GLN A 5 14.55 6.84 -46.70
C GLN A 5 13.42 5.78 -46.78
N PRO A 6 13.69 4.50 -46.49
CA PRO A 6 12.66 3.47 -46.50
C PRO A 6 11.75 3.55 -45.27
N HIS A 7 10.45 3.43 -45.55
CA HIS A 7 9.36 3.28 -44.59
C HIS A 7 9.52 1.92 -43.87
N LEU A 8 9.67 1.94 -42.55
CA LEU A 8 9.62 0.73 -41.72
C LEU A 8 8.15 0.45 -41.38
N ASP A 9 7.58 -0.54 -42.06
CA ASP A 9 6.26 -1.08 -41.75
C ASP A 9 6.33 -1.83 -40.42
N ALA A 10 5.60 -1.32 -39.42
CA ALA A 10 5.40 -2.01 -38.16
C ALA A 10 4.33 -3.10 -38.35
N ASP A 11 4.77 -4.36 -38.33
CA ASP A 11 3.90 -5.54 -38.25
C ASP A 11 2.97 -5.42 -37.03
N SER A 12 1.69 -5.19 -37.31
CA SER A 12 0.62 -4.90 -36.35
C SER A 12 -0.12 -6.17 -35.90
N ASN A 13 0.58 -7.29 -35.71
CA ASN A 13 -0.03 -8.56 -35.34
C ASN A 13 0.73 -9.32 -34.25
N ILE A 14 0.98 -8.66 -33.11
CA ILE A 14 1.31 -9.36 -31.86
C ILE A 14 0.26 -8.99 -30.81
N THR A 15 -0.79 -9.82 -30.79
CA THR A 15 -1.64 -10.18 -29.65
C THR A 15 -2.51 -9.08 -29.02
N ASN A 16 -3.59 -8.71 -29.71
CA ASN A 16 -4.79 -8.11 -29.10
C ASN A 16 -5.74 -9.16 -28.48
N ASP A 17 -5.40 -10.45 -28.54
CA ASP A 17 -6.28 -11.54 -28.12
C ASP A 17 -6.18 -11.90 -26.63
N ALA A 18 -5.23 -11.33 -25.87
CA ALA A 18 -5.10 -11.59 -24.44
C ALA A 18 -6.07 -10.76 -23.56
N PHE A 19 -6.74 -9.75 -24.12
CA PHE A 19 -7.66 -8.88 -23.37
C PHE A 19 -9.15 -9.15 -23.65
N ASN A 20 -9.47 -10.00 -24.63
CA ASN A 20 -10.86 -10.36 -24.99
C ASN A 20 -11.14 -11.84 -24.75
N SER A 21 -10.95 -12.31 -23.52
CA SER A 21 -11.42 -13.62 -23.10
C SER A 21 -11.44 -13.73 -21.58
N SER A 22 -12.43 -13.10 -20.96
CA SER A 22 -13.35 -13.79 -20.06
C SER A 22 -14.35 -12.76 -19.55
N SER A 23 -15.59 -12.92 -19.98
CA SER A 23 -16.75 -12.60 -19.15
C SER A 23 -16.62 -13.41 -17.85
N SER A 24 -15.73 -12.98 -16.96
CA SER A 24 -15.72 -13.48 -15.61
C SER A 24 -17.05 -13.02 -15.02
N ASN A 25 -17.87 -13.97 -14.58
CA ASN A 25 -19.00 -13.67 -13.71
C ASN A 25 -18.41 -12.88 -12.53
N PHE A 26 -18.51 -11.55 -12.61
CA PHE A 26 -18.19 -10.67 -11.50
C PHE A 26 -19.20 -11.05 -10.43
N GLY A 27 -18.76 -11.85 -9.45
CA GLY A 27 -19.55 -12.09 -8.26
C GLY A 27 -20.03 -10.75 -7.73
N GLU A 28 -21.24 -10.72 -7.17
CA GLU A 28 -21.81 -9.50 -6.60
C GLU A 28 -20.75 -8.82 -5.74
N ALA A 29 -20.54 -7.53 -5.95
CA ALA A 29 -19.54 -6.79 -5.22
C ALA A 29 -19.94 -6.77 -3.75
N GLU A 30 -19.21 -7.48 -2.90
CA GLU A 30 -19.49 -7.59 -1.47
C GLU A 30 -18.49 -6.77 -0.64
N ILE A 31 -18.90 -6.43 0.58
CA ILE A 31 -18.02 -5.77 1.55
C ILE A 31 -17.07 -6.83 2.11
N PRO A 32 -15.74 -6.64 2.00
CA PRO A 32 -14.80 -7.62 2.54
C PRO A 32 -14.93 -7.76 4.06
N ASP A 33 -14.82 -8.97 4.60
CA ASP A 33 -14.98 -9.30 6.04
C ASP A 33 -14.13 -8.46 7.00
N ARG A 34 -12.99 -7.92 6.52
CA ARG A 34 -12.11 -7.04 7.32
C ARG A 34 -12.73 -5.67 7.61
N ILE A 35 -13.75 -5.27 6.86
CA ILE A 35 -14.47 -4.00 7.01
C ILE A 35 -15.68 -4.27 7.90
N LYS A 36 -15.65 -3.72 9.12
CA LYS A 36 -16.79 -3.80 10.03
C LYS A 36 -17.73 -2.64 9.76
N CYS A 37 -18.87 -2.92 9.17
CA CYS A 37 -19.99 -1.99 9.10
C CYS A 37 -20.62 -1.84 10.49
N ILE A 38 -20.93 -0.62 10.90
CA ILE A 38 -21.63 -0.41 12.16
C ILE A 38 -23.10 -0.81 11.96
N ALA A 39 -23.60 -1.73 12.77
CA ALA A 39 -24.93 -2.34 12.60
C ALA A 39 -26.10 -1.33 12.53
N SER A 40 -25.93 -0.13 13.09
CA SER A 40 -26.92 0.95 13.03
C SER A 40 -27.05 1.60 11.64
N VAL A 41 -26.03 1.45 10.77
CA VAL A 41 -26.00 2.01 9.42
C VAL A 41 -25.85 0.86 8.41
N PRO A 42 -26.96 0.36 7.82
CA PRO A 42 -26.86 -0.63 6.75
C PRO A 42 -26.14 0.00 5.56
N ILE A 43 -25.01 -0.62 5.21
CA ILE A 43 -24.18 -0.25 4.07
C ILE A 43 -24.35 -1.31 3.00
N SER A 44 -24.49 -0.87 1.76
CA SER A 44 -24.55 -1.75 0.60
C SER A 44 -23.58 -1.32 -0.49
N VAL A 45 -23.18 -2.30 -1.29
CA VAL A 45 -22.25 -2.15 -2.40
C VAL A 45 -23.05 -2.38 -3.67
N ARG A 46 -23.05 -1.41 -4.57
CA ARG A 46 -23.88 -1.40 -5.80
C ARG A 46 -23.12 -0.69 -6.93
N PRO A 47 -23.53 -0.80 -8.20
CA PRO A 47 -23.00 0.04 -9.27
C PRO A 47 -23.08 1.53 -8.90
N SER A 48 -22.00 2.27 -9.18
CA SER A 48 -21.93 3.70 -8.88
C SER A 48 -22.92 4.49 -9.73
N LEU A 49 -23.57 5.48 -9.12
CA LEU A 49 -24.44 6.42 -9.83
C LEU A 49 -23.66 7.44 -10.68
N ILE A 50 -22.35 7.58 -10.43
CA ILE A 50 -21.46 8.51 -11.17
C ILE A 50 -20.92 7.82 -12.43
N ASP A 51 -20.48 6.57 -12.30
CA ASP A 51 -20.03 5.74 -13.41
C ASP A 51 -20.48 4.29 -13.18
N PRO A 52 -21.53 3.81 -13.88
CA PRO A 52 -22.07 2.47 -13.69
C PRO A 52 -21.08 1.32 -13.94
N LYS A 53 -19.92 1.59 -14.57
CA LYS A 53 -18.85 0.60 -14.73
C LYS A 53 -18.05 0.37 -13.45
N ASN A 54 -18.21 1.24 -12.46
CA ASN A 54 -17.55 1.18 -11.17
C ASN A 54 -18.53 0.84 -10.05
N THR A 55 -17.99 0.49 -8.90
CA THR A 55 -18.74 0.18 -7.69
C THR A 55 -18.78 1.38 -6.74
N GLY A 56 -19.94 1.63 -6.13
CA GLY A 56 -20.14 2.64 -5.09
C GLY A 56 -20.53 2.03 -3.75
N LEU A 57 -20.28 2.78 -2.67
CA LEU A 57 -20.73 2.46 -1.31
C LEU A 57 -21.94 3.33 -0.97
N PHE A 58 -23.03 2.70 -0.52
CA PHE A 58 -24.29 3.38 -0.24
C PHE A 58 -24.71 3.16 1.21
N VAL A 59 -25.31 4.19 1.80
CA VAL A 59 -26.01 4.09 3.08
C VAL A 59 -27.51 4.01 2.79
N ASP A 60 -28.17 3.00 3.36
CA ASP A 60 -29.61 2.78 3.14
C ASP A 60 -30.48 3.57 4.14
N LYS A 61 -29.87 4.37 5.01
CA LYS A 61 -30.52 5.22 5.99
C LYS A 61 -29.85 6.59 6.06
N ALA A 62 -30.59 7.58 6.55
CA ALA A 62 -30.04 8.88 6.88
C ALA A 62 -28.94 8.74 7.96
N VAL A 63 -27.85 9.46 7.77
CA VAL A 63 -26.71 9.52 8.70
C VAL A 63 -26.50 10.98 9.11
N SER A 64 -26.06 11.18 10.35
CA SER A 64 -25.78 12.50 10.91
C SER A 64 -24.30 12.84 10.78
N ALA A 65 -23.98 14.13 10.83
CA ALA A 65 -22.59 14.57 10.87
C ALA A 65 -21.89 13.97 12.11
N GLY A 66 -20.76 13.30 11.89
CA GLY A 66 -20.00 12.62 12.94
C GLY A 66 -20.29 11.12 13.09
N ASP A 67 -21.28 10.57 12.38
CA ASP A 67 -21.56 9.14 12.41
C ASP A 67 -20.41 8.32 11.80
N ILE A 68 -20.03 7.24 12.49
CA ILE A 68 -19.06 6.27 11.98
C ILE A 68 -19.79 5.27 11.09
N LEU A 69 -19.49 5.29 9.80
CA LEU A 69 -20.11 4.39 8.83
C LEU A 69 -19.45 2.99 8.84
N LEU A 70 -18.12 2.97 8.78
CA LEU A 70 -17.33 1.75 8.72
C LEU A 70 -16.06 1.88 9.57
N LYS A 71 -15.53 0.73 9.99
CA LYS A 71 -14.23 0.63 10.64
C LYS A 71 -13.42 -0.49 10.00
N VAL A 72 -12.18 -0.18 9.62
CA VAL A 72 -11.19 -1.18 9.23
C VAL A 72 -10.25 -1.35 10.41
N GLU A 73 -10.46 -2.38 11.23
CA GLU A 73 -9.65 -2.58 12.44
C GLU A 73 -8.21 -2.98 12.12
N LYS A 74 -8.01 -3.70 11.01
CA LYS A 74 -6.71 -4.20 10.58
C LYS A 74 -6.53 -3.88 9.10
N PRO A 75 -5.94 -2.71 8.75
CA PRO A 75 -5.61 -2.42 7.36
C PRO A 75 -4.65 -3.50 6.83
N LEU A 76 -4.82 -3.90 5.57
CA LEU A 76 -3.99 -4.94 4.95
C LEU A 76 -2.52 -4.51 4.89
N PHE A 77 -2.32 -3.27 4.48
CA PHE A 77 -1.03 -2.62 4.45
C PHE A 77 -1.22 -1.17 4.85
N ALA A 78 -0.35 -0.72 5.74
CA ALA A 78 -0.18 0.69 6.06
C ALA A 78 1.33 0.91 6.17
N ILE A 79 1.81 1.98 5.54
CA ILE A 79 3.23 2.32 5.48
C ILE A 79 3.33 3.76 5.96
N VAL A 80 4.10 3.99 7.01
CA VAL A 80 4.41 5.34 7.49
C VAL A 80 5.11 6.12 6.37
N GLU A 81 4.85 7.41 6.23
CA GLU A 81 5.51 8.26 5.24
C GLU A 81 7.04 8.35 5.45
N GLU A 82 7.72 9.10 4.58
CA GLU A 82 9.16 9.30 4.62
C GLU A 82 9.63 10.13 5.82
N THR A 83 10.94 10.30 5.97
CA THR A 83 11.52 11.16 7.01
C THR A 83 11.08 12.62 6.81
N PRO A 84 10.70 13.37 7.87
CA PRO A 84 10.85 13.04 9.29
C PRO A 84 9.73 12.20 9.90
N MET A 85 8.60 12.01 9.21
CA MET A 85 7.42 11.31 9.74
C MET A 85 7.74 9.88 10.16
N ARG A 86 8.59 9.18 9.41
CA ARG A 86 9.05 7.82 9.76
C ARG A 86 9.68 7.71 11.15
N GLU A 87 10.38 8.76 11.60
CA GLU A 87 11.11 8.76 12.87
C GLU A 87 10.22 9.14 14.05
N THR A 88 9.07 9.75 13.76
CA THR A 88 8.12 10.30 14.74
C THR A 88 6.77 9.60 14.72
N THR A 89 6.64 8.50 13.99
CA THR A 89 5.43 7.68 13.91
C THR A 89 5.75 6.21 14.19
N CYS A 90 4.89 5.57 14.98
CA CYS A 90 4.97 4.14 15.26
C CYS A 90 4.53 3.32 14.04
N ASP A 91 5.37 2.41 13.55
CA ASP A 91 5.06 1.58 12.38
C ASP A 91 3.94 0.54 12.63
N ASN A 92 3.65 0.22 13.89
CA ASN A 92 2.56 -0.70 14.25
C ASN A 92 1.21 0.02 14.39
N CYS A 93 1.15 1.04 15.24
CA CYS A 93 -0.12 1.66 15.65
C CYS A 93 -0.35 3.05 15.04
N PHE A 94 0.59 3.57 14.26
CA PHE A 94 0.52 4.90 13.64
C PHE A 94 0.37 6.05 14.65
N ALA A 95 0.65 5.79 15.93
CA ALA A 95 0.81 6.84 16.92
C ALA A 95 1.94 7.76 16.46
N TYR A 96 1.65 9.05 16.36
CA TYR A 96 2.52 10.10 15.88
C TYR A 96 2.77 11.11 16.99
N GLN A 97 3.96 11.70 16.99
CA GLN A 97 4.18 12.93 17.74
C GLN A 97 5.06 13.91 16.96
N GLY A 98 4.63 15.17 16.87
CA GLY A 98 5.44 16.24 16.29
C GLY A 98 5.27 17.57 16.99
N MET A 99 6.00 18.57 16.49
CA MET A 99 5.86 19.97 16.86
C MET A 99 5.09 20.68 15.74
N GLU A 100 3.95 21.27 16.08
CA GLU A 100 3.21 22.18 15.20
C GLU A 100 3.42 23.63 15.66
N GLU A 101 3.68 24.55 14.74
CA GLU A 101 4.04 25.94 15.04
C GLU A 101 3.01 26.67 15.92
N LEU A 102 1.72 26.34 15.75
CA LEU A 102 0.61 26.99 16.46
C LEU A 102 0.10 26.21 17.67
N LEU A 103 0.27 24.90 17.68
CA LEU A 103 -0.34 24.00 18.68
C LEU A 103 0.69 23.39 19.64
N GLY A 104 1.98 23.62 19.41
CA GLY A 104 3.05 23.02 20.19
C GLY A 104 3.18 21.53 19.91
N THR A 105 3.42 20.72 20.95
CA THR A 105 3.56 19.27 20.75
C THR A 105 2.20 18.62 20.51
N VAL A 106 2.03 18.03 19.33
CA VAL A 106 0.83 17.27 18.95
C VAL A 106 1.14 15.78 19.03
N SER A 107 0.27 15.01 19.66
CA SER A 107 0.39 13.56 19.80
C SER A 107 -0.94 12.87 19.53
N THR A 108 -0.94 11.79 18.76
CA THR A 108 -2.14 10.94 18.57
C THR A 108 -2.26 9.83 19.61
N ALA A 109 -1.23 9.63 20.44
CA ALA A 109 -1.28 8.71 21.56
C ALA A 109 -1.65 9.42 22.86
N LYS A 110 -2.63 8.87 23.59
CA LYS A 110 -2.96 9.29 24.96
C LYS A 110 -1.82 8.88 25.90
N LYS A 111 -0.84 9.77 26.08
CA LYS A 111 0.10 9.76 27.20
C LYS A 111 0.00 11.09 27.92
N ASP A 112 0.38 11.10 29.19
CA ASP A 112 0.47 12.33 29.98
C ASP A 112 1.35 13.34 29.21
N ILE A 113 0.73 14.48 28.92
CA ILE A 113 1.06 15.47 27.87
C ILE A 113 2.46 16.07 28.04
N GLU A 114 3.12 15.84 29.17
CA GLU A 114 4.38 16.46 29.54
C GLU A 114 5.62 15.75 28.98
N THR A 115 5.51 14.51 28.47
CA THR A 115 6.69 13.77 27.99
C THR A 115 6.55 13.28 26.57
N ALA A 116 7.55 13.61 25.75
CA ALA A 116 7.62 13.13 24.38
C ALA A 116 7.65 11.59 24.34
N ILE A 117 6.87 11.00 23.44
CA ILE A 117 6.84 9.59 23.11
C ILE A 117 8.22 9.21 22.56
N PRO A 118 8.98 8.35 23.26
CA PRO A 118 10.23 7.85 22.71
C PRO A 118 9.90 6.85 21.61
N PHE A 119 10.15 7.23 20.36
CA PHE A 119 10.08 6.33 19.22
C PHE A 119 11.38 5.53 19.13
N ASN A 120 11.30 4.26 19.52
CA ASN A 120 12.44 3.37 19.56
C ASN A 120 12.65 2.73 18.19
N LYS A 121 13.78 3.04 17.58
CA LYS A 121 14.22 2.42 16.33
C LYS A 121 14.46 0.92 16.51
N CYS A 122 14.08 0.11 15.52
CA CYS A 122 14.44 -1.30 15.48
C CYS A 122 15.98 -1.46 15.51
N GLY A 123 16.49 -2.23 16.46
CA GLY A 123 17.94 -2.41 16.62
C GLY A 123 18.62 -3.16 15.48
N SER A 124 17.88 -3.98 14.74
CA SER A 124 18.39 -4.78 13.62
C SER A 124 18.34 -4.02 12.30
N CYS A 125 17.15 -3.82 11.71
CA CYS A 125 17.03 -3.15 10.42
C CYS A 125 17.28 -1.64 10.47
N ARG A 126 17.07 -1.00 11.62
CA ARG A 126 17.16 0.46 11.79
C ARG A 126 16.22 1.29 10.89
N VAL A 127 15.17 0.69 10.33
CA VAL A 127 14.21 1.36 9.44
C VAL A 127 12.96 1.85 10.17
N PHE A 128 12.35 0.99 10.98
CA PHE A 128 11.08 1.29 11.63
C PHE A 128 11.25 1.70 13.10
N TYR A 129 10.28 2.49 13.56
CA TYR A 129 10.25 3.08 14.89
C TYR A 129 8.96 2.65 15.63
N TYR A 130 9.06 2.49 16.94
CA TYR A 130 7.94 2.01 17.77
C TYR A 130 7.79 2.81 19.06
N CYS A 131 6.56 3.17 19.41
CA CYS A 131 6.27 3.97 20.60
C CYS A 131 6.44 3.22 21.93
N ASN A 132 6.49 1.87 21.91
CA ASN A 132 6.73 1.02 23.07
C ASN A 132 7.06 -0.44 22.65
N LYS A 133 7.46 -1.26 23.64
CA LYS A 133 7.79 -2.68 23.47
C LYS A 133 6.62 -3.50 22.90
N LYS A 134 5.39 -3.26 23.37
CA LYS A 134 4.19 -3.96 22.90
C LYS A 134 3.98 -3.76 21.40
N CYS A 135 4.05 -2.52 20.91
CA CYS A 135 3.93 -2.23 19.48
C CYS A 135 5.03 -2.89 18.65
N ARG A 136 6.26 -2.98 19.18
CA ARG A 136 7.34 -3.70 18.50
C ARG A 136 7.10 -5.21 18.43
N GLU A 137 6.56 -5.81 19.49
CA GLU A 137 6.25 -7.25 19.53
C GLU A 137 5.06 -7.58 18.64
N GLU A 138 4.00 -6.76 18.67
CA GLU A 138 2.88 -6.86 17.74
C GLU A 138 3.38 -6.73 16.30
N ALA A 139 4.20 -5.71 16.00
CA ALA A 139 4.92 -5.49 14.73
C ALA A 139 5.65 -6.73 14.24
N TRP A 140 6.42 -7.33 15.13
CA TRP A 140 7.19 -8.53 14.86
C TRP A 140 6.29 -9.69 14.40
N GLU A 141 5.17 -9.91 15.08
CA GLU A 141 4.31 -11.05 14.78
C GLU A 141 3.53 -10.94 13.47
N HIS A 142 3.07 -9.74 13.11
CA HIS A 142 2.27 -9.56 11.90
C HIS A 142 3.08 -9.37 10.63
N HIS A 143 4.14 -8.56 10.61
CA HIS A 143 4.86 -8.28 9.34
C HIS A 143 6.38 -8.10 9.50
N HIS A 144 6.86 -7.51 10.59
CA HIS A 144 8.23 -7.00 10.65
C HIS A 144 9.28 -8.13 10.63
N LYS A 145 8.99 -9.30 11.21
CA LYS A 145 9.94 -10.43 11.21
C LYS A 145 10.32 -10.93 9.82
N TYR A 146 9.44 -10.73 8.83
CA TYR A 146 9.64 -11.17 7.45
C TYR A 146 10.49 -10.19 6.64
N GLU A 147 10.40 -8.89 6.91
CA GLU A 147 11.12 -7.83 6.17
C GLU A 147 12.41 -7.36 6.87
N CYS A 148 12.55 -7.56 8.20
CA CYS A 148 13.63 -6.97 9.00
C CYS A 148 15.02 -7.34 8.50
N LEU A 149 15.28 -8.64 8.27
CA LEU A 149 16.59 -9.10 7.80
C LEU A 149 16.88 -8.64 6.37
N ILE A 150 15.85 -8.55 5.52
CA ILE A 150 16.01 -8.11 4.14
C ILE A 150 16.37 -6.62 4.12
N LEU A 151 15.67 -5.80 4.89
CA LEU A 151 15.99 -4.37 5.05
C LEU A 151 17.41 -4.15 5.60
N ALA A 152 17.82 -4.93 6.59
CA ALA A 152 19.18 -4.86 7.14
C ALA A 152 20.24 -5.18 6.08
N LYS A 153 19.99 -6.21 5.25
CA LYS A 153 20.87 -6.57 4.13
C LYS A 153 20.92 -5.48 3.06
N ILE A 154 19.77 -4.98 2.62
CA ILE A 154 19.68 -3.91 1.61
C ILE A 154 20.48 -2.69 2.05
N LEU A 155 20.32 -2.24 3.31
CA LEU A 155 21.09 -1.13 3.88
C LEU A 155 22.59 -1.37 3.92
N ALA A 156 23.02 -2.62 4.05
CA ALA A 156 24.44 -2.97 4.11
C ALA A 156 25.08 -3.16 2.73
N THR A 157 24.31 -3.54 1.70
CA THR A 157 24.86 -3.97 0.41
C THR A 157 24.54 -3.05 -0.76
N VAL A 158 23.53 -2.19 -0.67
CA VAL A 158 23.09 -1.33 -1.80
C VAL A 158 23.48 0.12 -1.51
N ASN A 159 24.29 0.73 -2.39
CA ASN A 159 24.81 2.09 -2.23
C ASN A 159 23.71 3.15 -2.08
N LEU A 160 22.58 2.98 -2.76
CA LEU A 160 21.43 3.90 -2.71
C LEU A 160 20.29 3.40 -1.80
N ALA A 161 20.53 2.38 -0.97
CA ALA A 161 19.51 1.78 -0.10
C ALA A 161 18.68 2.79 0.69
N LYS A 162 19.34 3.82 1.24
CA LYS A 162 18.66 4.87 2.02
C LYS A 162 17.59 5.58 1.19
N HIS A 163 17.90 5.95 -0.06
CA HIS A 163 16.95 6.62 -0.95
C HIS A 163 15.75 5.73 -1.27
N PHE A 164 15.98 4.43 -1.49
CA PHE A 164 14.88 3.48 -1.69
C PHE A 164 14.02 3.32 -0.43
N ILE A 165 14.64 3.22 0.74
CA ILE A 165 13.94 3.02 2.02
C ILE A 165 13.16 4.25 2.47
N GLU A 166 13.55 5.47 2.08
CA GLU A 166 12.69 6.64 2.29
C GLU A 166 11.35 6.49 1.59
N ARG A 167 11.36 5.99 0.35
CA ARG A 167 10.15 5.93 -0.47
C ARG A 167 9.11 4.95 0.09
N THR A 168 7.89 5.44 0.24
CA THR A 168 6.75 4.67 0.74
C THR A 168 6.36 3.53 -0.21
N ASP A 169 6.49 3.74 -1.53
CA ASP A 169 6.18 2.73 -2.55
C ASP A 169 7.14 1.52 -2.50
N PHE A 170 8.43 1.77 -2.30
CA PHE A 170 9.42 0.71 -2.14
C PHE A 170 9.16 -0.11 -0.87
N ARG A 171 8.94 0.56 0.27
CA ARG A 171 8.62 -0.13 1.54
C ARG A 171 7.31 -0.89 1.45
N PHE A 172 6.31 -0.36 0.75
CA PHE A 172 5.08 -1.07 0.45
C PHE A 172 5.35 -2.36 -0.34
N ALA A 173 6.07 -2.25 -1.47
CA ALA A 173 6.38 -3.38 -2.34
C ALA A 173 7.13 -4.47 -1.57
N LEU A 174 8.14 -4.06 -0.82
CA LEU A 174 8.96 -4.96 -0.01
C LEU A 174 8.10 -5.68 1.04
N ARG A 175 7.30 -4.95 1.81
CA ARG A 175 6.42 -5.55 2.84
C ARG A 175 5.44 -6.53 2.21
N PHE A 176 4.82 -6.16 1.10
CA PHE A 176 3.90 -7.03 0.37
C PHE A 176 4.59 -8.33 -0.06
N LEU A 177 5.74 -8.24 -0.74
CA LEU A 177 6.47 -9.40 -1.22
C LEU A 177 6.93 -10.29 -0.06
N CYS A 178 7.51 -9.71 1.00
CA CYS A 178 7.92 -10.48 2.18
C CYS A 178 6.74 -11.23 2.83
N MET A 179 5.56 -10.61 2.87
CA MET A 179 4.35 -11.21 3.41
C MET A 179 3.76 -12.29 2.48
N ALA A 180 3.84 -12.10 1.17
CA ALA A 180 3.44 -13.08 0.17
C ALA A 180 4.33 -14.33 0.27
N ARG A 181 5.67 -14.17 0.25
CA ARG A 181 6.65 -15.24 0.44
C ARG A 181 6.39 -16.07 1.70
N ALA A 182 6.02 -15.39 2.77
CA ALA A 182 5.75 -16.01 4.07
C ALA A 182 4.38 -16.69 4.15
N GLY A 183 3.61 -16.72 3.07
CA GLY A 183 2.26 -17.30 3.03
C GLY A 183 1.24 -16.56 3.89
N ARG A 184 1.48 -15.27 4.19
CA ARG A 184 0.60 -14.47 5.07
C ARG A 184 -0.50 -13.73 4.31
N LEU A 185 -0.46 -13.73 2.98
CA LEU A 185 -1.50 -13.16 2.12
C LEU A 185 -2.29 -14.31 1.49
N THR A 186 -3.58 -14.42 1.81
CA THR A 186 -4.45 -15.41 1.17
C THR A 186 -4.74 -15.02 -0.28
N LYS A 187 -5.21 -15.98 -1.10
CA LYS A 187 -5.60 -15.70 -2.48
C LYS A 187 -6.69 -14.64 -2.57
N GLU A 188 -7.63 -14.65 -1.62
CA GLU A 188 -8.72 -13.68 -1.51
C GLU A 188 -8.20 -12.29 -1.18
N LEU A 189 -7.27 -12.17 -0.22
CA LEU A 189 -6.65 -10.89 0.14
C LEU A 189 -5.82 -10.29 -1.01
N MET A 190 -5.06 -11.14 -1.71
CA MET A 190 -4.32 -10.73 -2.89
C MET A 190 -5.26 -10.29 -4.01
N ARG A 191 -6.33 -11.05 -4.25
CA ARG A 191 -7.38 -10.70 -5.22
C ARG A 191 -8.01 -9.36 -4.89
N ASP A 192 -8.41 -9.12 -3.65
CA ASP A 192 -8.97 -7.84 -3.20
C ASP A 192 -8.00 -6.68 -3.45
N PHE A 193 -6.71 -6.88 -3.19
CA PHE A 193 -5.69 -5.87 -3.45
C PHE A 193 -5.53 -5.58 -4.95
N TYR A 194 -5.50 -6.62 -5.79
CA TYR A 194 -5.34 -6.48 -7.24
C TYR A 194 -6.61 -5.96 -7.93
N LEU A 195 -7.78 -6.24 -7.39
CA LEU A 195 -9.07 -5.75 -7.90
C LEU A 195 -9.48 -4.42 -7.30
N ALA A 196 -8.80 -3.94 -6.24
CA ALA A 196 -9.07 -2.64 -5.66
C ALA A 196 -8.99 -1.57 -6.77
N PRO A 197 -10.09 -0.81 -6.99
CA PRO A 197 -10.06 0.27 -7.95
C PRO A 197 -9.01 1.27 -7.46
N ILE A 198 -7.99 1.49 -8.29
CA ILE A 198 -7.09 2.61 -8.10
C ILE A 198 -7.98 3.82 -8.39
N GLY A 199 -8.44 4.53 -7.35
CA GLY A 199 -9.40 5.62 -7.51
C GLY A 199 -9.03 6.56 -8.66
N ASN A 200 -10.00 7.28 -9.20
CA ASN A 200 -9.74 8.43 -10.06
C ASN A 200 -9.06 9.52 -9.20
N LEU A 201 -7.77 9.34 -8.95
CA LEU A 201 -6.89 10.17 -8.12
C LEU A 201 -6.46 11.47 -8.85
N ARG A 202 -7.16 11.85 -9.92
CA ARG A 202 -6.86 13.05 -10.72
C ARG A 202 -6.89 14.36 -9.92
N ASP A 203 -7.46 14.33 -8.71
CA ASP A 203 -7.60 15.48 -7.83
C ASP A 203 -6.55 15.53 -6.69
N PHE A 204 -5.58 14.61 -6.67
CA PHE A 204 -4.45 14.63 -5.71
C PHE A 204 -3.11 14.91 -6.42
N VAL A 205 -2.22 15.59 -5.70
CA VAL A 205 -0.94 16.16 -6.21
C VAL A 205 -0.11 15.14 -7.04
N PRO A 206 0.45 15.51 -8.22
CA PRO A 206 0.96 14.56 -9.23
C PRO A 206 2.09 13.60 -8.81
N SER A 207 2.89 13.93 -7.79
CA SER A 207 4.12 13.17 -7.48
C SER A 207 3.87 11.83 -6.81
N MET A 208 2.80 11.72 -6.00
CA MET A 208 2.50 10.52 -5.23
C MET A 208 1.55 9.57 -6.01
N GLU A 209 0.65 10.13 -6.83
CA GLU A 209 -0.30 9.38 -7.65
C GLU A 209 0.39 8.45 -8.67
N ALA A 210 1.37 8.97 -9.41
CA ALA A 210 2.04 8.21 -10.47
C ALA A 210 2.80 7.00 -9.90
N SER A 211 3.40 7.14 -8.72
CA SER A 211 4.17 6.08 -8.06
C SER A 211 3.27 4.96 -7.54
N TYR A 212 2.13 5.27 -6.91
CA TYR A 212 1.18 4.25 -6.46
C TYR A 212 0.41 3.58 -7.61
N ARG A 213 0.03 4.32 -8.66
CA ARG A 213 -0.55 3.73 -9.88
C ARG A 213 0.43 2.76 -10.53
N ARG A 214 1.69 3.18 -10.72
CA ARG A 214 2.73 2.32 -11.30
C ARG A 214 3.06 1.15 -10.39
N LEU A 215 3.12 1.35 -9.08
CA LEU A 215 3.34 0.26 -8.13
C LEU A 215 2.20 -0.75 -8.16
N SER A 216 0.94 -0.32 -8.04
CA SER A 216 -0.22 -1.20 -8.11
C SER A 216 -0.27 -1.94 -9.45
N LEU A 217 -0.03 -1.26 -10.57
CA LEU A 217 0.04 -1.87 -11.91
C LEU A 217 1.20 -2.87 -12.03
N ASN A 218 2.40 -2.50 -11.55
CA ASN A 218 3.57 -3.36 -11.53
C ASN A 218 3.34 -4.57 -10.63
N MET A 219 2.70 -4.41 -9.48
CA MET A 219 2.38 -5.51 -8.58
C MET A 219 1.29 -6.43 -9.17
N LYS A 220 0.32 -5.90 -9.91
CA LYS A 220 -0.65 -6.70 -10.68
C LYS A 220 0.07 -7.51 -11.76
N LEU A 221 0.99 -6.88 -12.50
CA LEU A 221 1.82 -7.55 -13.51
C LEU A 221 2.71 -8.63 -12.90
N LEU A 222 3.33 -8.36 -11.74
CA LEU A 222 4.16 -9.32 -11.02
C LEU A 222 3.36 -10.51 -10.47
N ALA A 223 2.09 -10.30 -10.08
CA ALA A 223 1.23 -11.38 -9.57
C ALA A 223 0.79 -12.39 -10.62
N ILE A 224 0.69 -11.93 -11.87
CA ILE A 224 0.25 -12.74 -13.02
C ILE A 224 1.43 -13.23 -13.86
N SER A 225 2.62 -12.69 -13.62
CA SER A 225 3.84 -13.03 -14.35
C SER A 225 4.43 -14.34 -13.85
N PRO A 226 4.95 -15.21 -14.73
CA PRO A 226 5.70 -16.41 -14.33
C PRO A 226 7.08 -16.09 -13.71
N VAL A 227 7.44 -14.80 -13.63
CA VAL A 227 8.67 -14.31 -13.01
C VAL A 227 8.72 -14.78 -11.56
N HIS A 228 9.73 -15.57 -11.23
CA HIS A 228 9.93 -16.07 -9.88
C HIS A 228 10.15 -14.90 -8.92
N GLU A 229 9.62 -15.00 -7.70
CA GLU A 229 9.72 -13.96 -6.67
C GLU A 229 11.17 -13.50 -6.38
N ASP A 230 12.15 -14.39 -6.57
CA ASP A 230 13.58 -14.08 -6.46
C ASP A 230 14.08 -13.14 -7.58
N GLU A 231 13.49 -13.20 -8.78
CA GLU A 231 13.76 -12.28 -9.90
C GLU A 231 13.12 -10.91 -9.65
N VAL A 232 11.95 -10.85 -8.99
CA VAL A 232 11.32 -9.58 -8.57
C VAL A 232 12.17 -8.84 -7.55
N LEU A 233 12.69 -9.57 -6.56
CA LEU A 233 13.63 -9.03 -5.57
C LEU A 233 14.94 -8.59 -6.23
N GLN A 234 15.47 -9.35 -7.20
CA GLN A 234 16.60 -8.92 -8.01
C GLN A 234 16.28 -7.66 -8.82
N ILE A 235 15.13 -7.57 -9.50
CA ILE A 235 14.71 -6.39 -10.27
C ILE A 235 14.58 -5.17 -9.35
N LEU A 236 13.97 -5.29 -8.17
CA LEU A 236 13.87 -4.18 -7.21
C LEU A 236 15.23 -3.78 -6.62
N CYS A 237 16.22 -4.68 -6.61
CA CYS A 237 17.58 -4.42 -6.15
C CYS A 237 18.55 -3.98 -7.28
N PHE A 238 18.18 -4.16 -8.56
CA PHE A 238 19.05 -3.91 -9.72
C PHE A 238 18.53 -2.86 -10.71
N VAL A 239 17.38 -2.24 -10.50
CA VAL A 239 16.96 -1.10 -11.32
C VAL A 239 17.47 0.21 -10.71
N GLY A 240 18.69 0.59 -11.10
CA GLY A 240 19.26 1.94 -11.04
C GLY A 240 20.21 2.21 -9.89
#